data_AF-A0A4P8VVL1-F1
#
_entry.id   AF-A0A4P8VVL1-F1
#
_cell.length_a   1.000
_cell.length_b   1.000
_cell.length_c   1.000
_cell.angle_alpha   90.00
_cell.angle_beta   90.00
_cell.angle_gamma   90.00
#
_symmetry.space_group_name_H-M   'P 1'
#
loop_
_entity.id
_entity.type
_entity.pdbx_description
1 polymer ?
#
loop_
_entity_poly.entity_id
_entity_poly.type
_entity_poly.pdbx_seq_one_letter_code
_entity_poly.pdbx_strand_id
1 'polypeptide(L)'
;LYMHVGRGIYYGSYTYLETWNIGIILLFAVMATAFMGYVLPWGQMSFWGATVITNLLSAIPYIGTTLVEWIWGGFSVDKATLTRFFAFHFILPFIITALVMIHLLFLHETGSNNPSGIPSDSDKIPFHPYYTIKDVLG
;
A
#
# COMPACT_ATOMS: atom_id res chain seq x y z
N LEU A 1 2.15 2.38 8.77
CA LEU A 1 0.97 1.76 8.11
C LEU A 1 0.02 1.12 9.11
N TYR A 2 0.40 0.08 9.84
CA TYR A 2 -0.53 -0.62 10.74
C TYR A 2 -1.11 0.27 11.84
N MET A 3 -0.31 1.13 12.48
CA MET A 3 -0.82 2.14 13.43
C MET A 3 -1.86 3.07 12.80
N HIS A 4 -1.65 3.48 11.55
CA HIS A 4 -2.57 4.35 10.82
C HIS A 4 -3.90 3.65 10.51
N VAL A 5 -3.84 2.39 10.05
CA VAL A 5 -5.03 1.54 9.84
C VAL A 5 -5.77 1.31 11.17
N GLY A 6 -5.03 0.96 12.23
CA GLY A 6 -5.57 0.75 13.57
C GLY A 6 -6.28 1.98 14.13
N ARG A 7 -5.68 3.17 13.97
CA ARG A 7 -6.32 4.46 14.30
C ARG A 7 -7.64 4.62 13.54
N GLY A 8 -7.64 4.33 12.23
CA GLY A 8 -8.84 4.44 11.40
C GLY A 8 -9.98 3.52 11.84
N ILE A 9 -9.65 2.29 12.26
CA ILE A 9 -10.62 1.35 12.83
C ILE A 9 -11.13 1.86 14.18
N TYR A 10 -10.22 2.21 15.09
CA TYR A 10 -10.56 2.59 16.46
C TYR A 10 -11.49 3.82 16.53
N TYR A 11 -11.23 4.83 15.70
CA TYR A 11 -12.03 6.07 15.67
C TYR A 11 -13.13 6.08 14.60
N GLY A 12 -13.42 4.96 13.93
CA GLY A 12 -14.47 4.91 12.90
C GLY A 12 -14.19 5.77 11.66
N SER A 13 -12.91 6.05 11.35
CA SER A 13 -12.52 6.87 10.19
C SER A 13 -12.74 6.15 8.86
N TYR A 14 -13.00 4.84 8.87
CA TYR A 14 -13.38 4.07 7.69
C TYR A 14 -14.75 4.48 7.10
N THR A 15 -15.51 5.31 7.81
CA THR A 15 -16.76 5.90 7.30
C THR A 15 -16.54 6.92 6.19
N TYR A 16 -15.32 7.47 6.05
CA TYR A 16 -14.89 8.22 4.87
C TYR A 16 -14.52 7.22 3.75
N LEU A 17 -15.54 6.71 3.06
CA LEU A 17 -15.45 5.52 2.21
C LEU A 17 -14.39 5.66 1.10
N GLU A 18 -14.34 6.79 0.42
CA GLU A 18 -13.40 7.06 -0.66
C GLU A 18 -11.96 7.09 -0.13
N THR A 19 -11.72 7.89 0.90
CA THR A 19 -10.42 7.98 1.59
C THR A 19 -9.98 6.60 2.09
N TRP A 20 -10.86 5.85 2.75
CA TRP A 20 -10.57 4.53 3.29
C TRP A 20 -10.25 3.50 2.21
N ASN A 21 -11.05 3.44 1.15
CA ASN A 21 -10.84 2.49 0.05
C ASN A 21 -9.54 2.80 -0.72
N ILE A 22 -9.21 4.08 -0.94
CA ILE A 22 -7.88 4.45 -1.47
C ILE A 22 -6.77 4.04 -0.49
N GLY A 23 -7.00 4.15 0.83
CA GLY A 23 -6.08 3.67 1.86
C GLY A 23 -5.82 2.15 1.79
N ILE A 24 -6.84 1.34 1.48
CA ILE A 24 -6.70 -0.10 1.23
C ILE A 24 -5.85 -0.37 -0.02
N ILE A 25 -6.11 0.36 -1.10
CA ILE A 25 -5.32 0.24 -2.35
C ILE A 25 -3.85 0.62 -2.07
N LEU A 26 -3.60 1.70 -1.32
CA LEU A 26 -2.27 2.10 -0.87
C LEU A 26 -1.58 1.00 -0.06
N LEU A 27 -2.29 0.35 0.87
CA LEU A 27 -1.74 -0.74 1.66
C LEU A 27 -1.27 -1.89 0.75
N PHE A 28 -2.11 -2.35 -0.18
CA PHE A 28 -1.73 -3.41 -1.11
C PHE A 28 -0.60 -3.00 -2.06
N ALA A 29 -0.59 -1.75 -2.54
CA ALA A 29 0.48 -1.23 -3.39
C ALA A 29 1.83 -1.22 -2.65
N VAL A 30 1.87 -0.77 -1.39
CA VAL A 30 3.09 -0.80 -0.58
C VAL A 30 3.52 -2.23 -0.26
N MET A 31 2.60 -3.14 0.04
CA MET A 31 2.91 -4.56 0.24
C MET A 31 3.55 -5.18 -1.00
N ALA A 32 2.98 -4.95 -2.19
CA ALA A 32 3.54 -5.42 -3.44
C ALA A 32 4.94 -4.84 -3.69
N THR A 33 5.10 -3.52 -3.49
CA THR A 33 6.38 -2.81 -3.67
C THR A 33 7.47 -3.36 -2.76
N ALA A 34 7.16 -3.55 -1.47
CA ALA A 34 8.10 -4.07 -0.48
C ALA A 34 8.48 -5.53 -0.78
N PHE A 35 7.50 -6.37 -1.16
CA PHE A 35 7.74 -7.74 -1.57
C PHE A 35 8.71 -7.82 -2.76
N MET A 36 8.44 -7.09 -3.85
CA MET A 36 9.33 -7.09 -5.02
C MET A 36 10.71 -6.52 -4.70
N GLY A 37 10.79 -5.50 -3.84
CA GLY A 37 12.05 -4.95 -3.35
C GLY A 37 12.89 -5.97 -2.59
N TYR A 38 12.24 -6.80 -1.77
CA TYR A 38 12.89 -7.88 -1.03
C TYR A 38 13.47 -8.98 -1.94
N VAL A 39 12.97 -9.12 -3.16
CA VAL A 39 13.50 -10.09 -4.14
C VAL A 39 14.82 -9.62 -4.76
N LEU A 40 15.07 -8.31 -4.84
CA LEU A 40 16.18 -7.71 -5.60
C LEU A 40 17.59 -8.12 -5.12
N PRO A 41 17.88 -8.29 -3.82
CA PRO A 41 19.19 -8.76 -3.37
C PRO A 41 19.54 -10.19 -3.80
N TRP A 42 18.56 -10.95 -4.31
CA TRP A 42 18.72 -12.31 -4.84
C TRP A 42 19.37 -13.30 -3.86
N GLY A 43 19.11 -13.16 -2.56
CA GLY A 43 19.52 -14.12 -1.54
C GLY A 43 18.60 -15.35 -1.48
N GLN A 44 18.96 -16.33 -0.63
CA GLN A 44 18.15 -17.56 -0.44
C GLN A 44 16.70 -17.25 -0.07
N MET A 45 16.48 -16.39 0.92
CA MET A 45 15.13 -16.00 1.35
C MET A 45 14.38 -15.19 0.30
N SER A 46 15.09 -14.36 -0.48
CA SER A 46 14.52 -13.62 -1.61
C SER A 46 13.98 -14.58 -2.68
N PHE A 47 14.79 -15.57 -3.08
CA PHE A 47 14.43 -16.55 -4.11
C PHE A 47 13.28 -17.46 -3.67
N TRP A 48 13.39 -18.08 -2.49
CA TRP A 48 12.36 -18.97 -1.98
C TRP A 48 11.08 -18.23 -1.61
N GLY A 49 11.20 -17.02 -1.06
CA GLY A 49 10.07 -16.14 -0.79
C GLY A 49 9.31 -15.79 -2.07
N ALA A 50 10.03 -15.39 -3.14
CA ALA A 50 9.42 -15.14 -4.44
C ALA A 50 8.69 -16.38 -4.97
N THR A 51 9.33 -17.54 -4.90
CA THR A 51 8.79 -18.82 -5.39
C THR A 51 7.50 -19.18 -4.67
N VAL A 52 7.49 -19.20 -3.33
CA VAL A 52 6.32 -19.61 -2.54
C VAL A 52 5.17 -18.63 -2.69
N ILE A 53 5.43 -17.32 -2.58
CA ILE A 53 4.36 -16.30 -2.58
C ILE A 53 3.69 -16.21 -3.94
N THR A 54 4.45 -16.17 -5.04
CA THR A 54 3.85 -16.08 -6.38
C THR A 54 3.11 -17.36 -6.76
N ASN A 55 3.60 -18.51 -6.32
CA ASN A 55 2.95 -19.80 -6.58
C ASN A 55 1.61 -19.96 -5.84
N LEU A 56 1.27 -19.12 -4.85
CA LEU A 56 -0.08 -19.11 -4.27
C LEU A 56 -1.17 -18.87 -5.32
N LEU A 57 -0.85 -18.17 -6.42
CA LEU A 57 -1.77 -17.95 -7.53
C LEU A 57 -2.08 -19.22 -8.33
N SER A 58 -1.26 -20.28 -8.21
CA SER A 58 -1.51 -21.55 -8.88
C SER A 58 -2.79 -22.23 -8.36
N ALA A 59 -3.27 -21.84 -7.19
CA ALA A 59 -4.50 -22.35 -6.59
C ALA A 59 -5.78 -21.82 -7.29
N ILE A 60 -5.66 -20.83 -8.18
CA ILE A 60 -6.80 -20.33 -8.97
C ILE A 60 -7.20 -21.39 -10.02
N PRO A 61 -8.46 -21.88 -10.01
CA PRO A 61 -8.88 -22.91 -10.96
C PRO A 61 -8.72 -22.47 -12.42
N TYR A 62 -8.37 -23.42 -13.28
CA TYR A 62 -8.23 -23.30 -14.74
C TYR A 62 -7.08 -22.41 -15.25
N ILE A 63 -6.83 -21.26 -14.62
CA ILE A 63 -5.87 -20.26 -15.11
C ILE A 63 -4.65 -20.07 -14.20
N GLY A 64 -4.63 -20.68 -13.01
CA GLY A 64 -3.62 -20.42 -11.97
C GLY A 64 -2.19 -20.71 -12.41
N THR A 65 -1.93 -21.90 -12.98
CA THR A 65 -0.59 -22.28 -13.44
C THR A 65 -0.09 -21.37 -14.55
N THR A 66 -0.94 -21.08 -15.54
CA THR A 66 -0.64 -20.14 -16.63
C THR A 66 -0.33 -18.74 -16.09
N LEU A 67 -1.06 -18.28 -15.07
CA LEU A 67 -0.82 -16.96 -14.46
C LEU A 67 0.54 -16.90 -13.75
N VAL A 68 0.93 -17.96 -13.03
CA VAL A 68 2.22 -18.04 -12.34
C VAL A 68 3.38 -18.03 -13.34
N GLU A 69 3.32 -18.89 -14.37
CA GLU A 69 4.35 -18.94 -15.41
C GLU A 69 4.45 -17.62 -16.18
N TRP A 70 3.32 -16.95 -16.40
CA TRP A 70 3.29 -15.62 -17.00
C TRP A 70 3.98 -14.58 -16.13
N ILE A 71 3.73 -14.58 -14.80
CA ILE A 71 4.41 -13.70 -13.83
C ILE A 71 5.90 -14.00 -13.77
N TRP A 72 6.33 -15.26 -13.84
CA TRP A 72 7.75 -15.62 -13.82
C TRP A 72 8.46 -15.29 -15.14
N GLY A 73 7.75 -15.45 -16.26
CA GLY A 73 8.36 -15.39 -17.59
C GLY A 73 9.13 -16.66 -17.93
N GLY A 74 8.71 -17.80 -17.39
CA GLY A 74 9.38 -19.08 -17.50
C GLY A 74 8.75 -20.11 -16.54
N PHE A 75 9.38 -21.27 -16.41
CA PHE A 75 8.87 -22.39 -15.59
C PHE A 75 9.21 -22.28 -14.10
N SER A 76 10.07 -21.32 -13.72
CA SER A 76 10.44 -21.03 -12.34
C SER A 76 10.85 -19.56 -12.20
N VAL A 77 10.98 -19.09 -10.97
CA VAL A 77 11.61 -17.80 -10.67
C VAL A 77 13.06 -17.84 -11.19
N ASP A 78 13.42 -16.92 -12.08
CA ASP A 78 14.77 -16.82 -12.67
C ASP A 78 15.06 -15.37 -13.13
N LYS A 79 16.10 -15.15 -13.95
CA LYS A 79 16.54 -13.85 -14.47
C LYS A 79 15.42 -13.00 -15.06
N ALA A 80 14.48 -13.61 -15.80
CA ALA A 80 13.32 -12.93 -16.37
C ALA A 80 12.42 -12.33 -15.28
N THR A 81 12.26 -13.04 -14.16
CA THR A 81 11.48 -12.62 -12.99
C THR A 81 12.18 -11.48 -12.23
N LEU A 82 13.50 -11.60 -12.00
CA LEU A 82 14.26 -10.56 -11.32
C LEU A 82 14.21 -9.22 -12.07
N THR A 83 14.40 -9.27 -13.39
CA THR A 83 14.44 -8.05 -14.23
C THR A 83 13.10 -7.31 -14.22
N ARG A 84 11.98 -8.03 -14.33
CA ARG A 84 10.64 -7.41 -14.27
C ARG A 84 10.29 -6.93 -12.86
N PHE A 85 10.68 -7.65 -11.81
CA PHE A 85 10.44 -7.23 -10.42
C PHE A 85 11.22 -5.96 -10.11
N PHE A 86 12.44 -5.80 -10.64
CA PHE A 86 13.16 -4.54 -10.56
C PHE A 86 12.38 -3.39 -11.22
N ALA A 87 11.87 -3.58 -12.45
CA ALA A 87 11.09 -2.57 -13.13
C ALA A 87 9.79 -2.20 -12.38
N PHE A 88 9.06 -3.20 -11.87
CA PHE A 88 7.84 -2.96 -11.07
C PHE A 88 8.14 -2.29 -9.73
N HIS A 89 9.17 -2.74 -9.02
CA HIS A 89 9.61 -2.12 -7.77
C HIS A 89 10.04 -0.67 -7.99
N PHE A 90 10.61 -0.34 -9.15
CA PHE A 90 10.98 1.03 -9.48
C PHE A 90 9.76 1.92 -9.73
N ILE A 91 8.78 1.47 -10.53
CA ILE A 91 7.64 2.32 -10.92
C ILE A 91 6.57 2.46 -9.81
N LEU A 92 6.34 1.42 -9.01
CA LEU A 92 5.27 1.41 -8.02
C LEU A 92 5.37 2.49 -6.94
N PRO A 93 6.54 2.86 -6.41
CA PRO A 93 6.68 4.01 -5.51
C PRO A 93 6.10 5.31 -6.08
N PHE A 94 6.26 5.57 -7.38
CA PHE A 94 5.69 6.75 -8.02
C PHE A 94 4.16 6.66 -8.16
N ILE A 95 3.65 5.47 -8.45
CA ILE A 95 2.21 5.20 -8.44
C ILE A 95 1.64 5.41 -7.02
N ILE A 96 2.36 4.96 -5.98
CA ILE A 96 1.99 5.18 -4.58
C ILE A 96 1.94 6.68 -4.27
N THR A 97 2.91 7.48 -4.73
CA THR A 97 2.86 8.94 -4.56
C THR A 97 1.59 9.53 -5.18
N ALA A 98 1.21 9.12 -6.39
CA ALA A 98 -0.03 9.57 -7.02
C ALA A 98 -1.27 9.15 -6.22
N LEU A 99 -1.31 7.91 -5.71
CA LEU A 99 -2.38 7.42 -4.86
C LEU A 99 -2.48 8.17 -3.52
N VAL A 100 -1.34 8.59 -2.93
CA VAL A 100 -1.32 9.43 -1.72
C VAL A 100 -1.96 10.79 -2.00
N MET A 101 -1.69 11.40 -3.15
CA MET A 101 -2.34 12.66 -3.54
C MET A 101 -3.86 12.50 -3.66
N ILE A 102 -4.33 11.39 -4.26
CA ILE A 102 -5.76 11.08 -4.36
C ILE A 102 -6.37 10.81 -2.97
N HIS A 103 -5.66 10.09 -2.10
CA HIS A 103 -6.08 9.83 -0.73
C HIS A 103 -6.28 11.13 0.07
N LEU A 104 -5.34 12.06 -0.06
CA LEU A 104 -5.42 13.37 0.59
C LEU A 104 -6.48 14.27 -0.04
N LEU A 105 -6.71 14.16 -1.36
CA LEU A 105 -7.77 14.89 -2.03
C LEU A 105 -9.15 14.51 -1.46
N PHE A 106 -9.46 13.21 -1.35
CA PHE A 106 -10.72 12.78 -0.73
C PHE A 106 -10.80 13.13 0.76
N LEU A 107 -9.68 13.11 1.49
CA LEU A 107 -9.65 13.55 2.88
C LEU A 107 -9.99 15.05 2.99
N HIS A 108 -9.57 15.88 2.04
CA HIS A 108 -9.84 17.32 2.05
C HIS A 108 -11.30 17.66 1.72
N GLU A 109 -12.07 16.78 1.08
CA GLU A 109 -13.51 16.98 0.86
C GLU A 109 -14.29 16.95 2.18
N THR A 110 -13.90 16.11 3.15
CA THR A 110 -14.59 15.97 4.44
C THR A 110 -13.87 16.68 5.60
N GLY A 111 -12.56 16.85 5.49
CA GLY A 111 -11.69 17.15 6.62
C GLY A 111 -11.38 15.92 7.48
N SER A 112 -10.51 16.11 8.48
CA SER A 112 -10.08 15.03 9.39
C SER A 112 -11.15 14.69 10.43
N ASN A 113 -11.24 13.40 10.76
CA ASN A 113 -11.95 12.93 11.96
C ASN A 113 -11.19 13.33 13.24
N ASN A 114 -11.83 13.22 14.39
CA ASN A 114 -11.26 13.53 15.69
C ASN A 114 -11.62 12.45 16.74
N PRO A 115 -10.93 12.39 17.89
CA PRO A 115 -11.11 11.32 18.87
C PRO A 115 -12.53 11.17 19.45
N SER A 116 -13.34 12.23 19.44
CA SER A 116 -14.70 12.18 19.97
C SER A 116 -15.73 11.60 18.99
N GLY A 117 -15.42 11.57 17.69
CA GLY A 117 -16.35 11.15 16.64
C GLY A 117 -17.52 12.12 16.39
N ILE A 118 -17.52 13.29 17.04
CA ILE A 118 -18.54 14.35 16.90
C ILE A 118 -18.01 15.41 15.90
N PRO A 119 -18.87 16.08 15.11
CA PRO A 119 -18.43 17.17 14.22
C PRO A 119 -17.60 18.23 14.95
N SER A 120 -16.44 18.57 14.42
CA SER A 120 -15.49 19.54 15.01
C SER A 120 -15.56 20.93 14.39
N ASP A 121 -16.59 21.22 13.57
CA ASP A 121 -16.69 22.48 12.81
C ASP A 121 -16.73 23.73 13.68
N SER A 122 -17.24 23.63 14.91
CA SER A 122 -17.28 24.75 15.86
C SER A 122 -15.93 25.10 16.49
N ASP A 123 -14.91 24.24 16.36
CA ASP A 123 -13.61 24.38 17.03
C ASP A 123 -12.44 23.99 16.11
N LYS A 124 -12.47 24.46 14.85
CA LYS A 124 -11.35 24.28 13.93
C LYS A 124 -10.25 25.30 14.20
N ILE A 125 -9.01 24.82 14.16
CA ILE A 125 -7.79 25.62 14.18
C ILE A 125 -7.06 25.52 12.84
N PRO A 126 -6.28 26.54 12.44
CA PRO A 126 -5.47 26.45 11.23
C PRO A 126 -4.43 25.32 11.35
N PHE A 127 -4.06 24.70 10.23
CA PHE A 127 -3.04 23.65 10.23
C PHE A 127 -1.68 24.17 10.71
N HIS A 128 -1.31 25.37 10.27
CA HIS A 128 -0.11 26.08 10.72
C HIS A 128 -0.46 27.11 11.81
N PRO A 129 0.28 27.17 12.93
CA PRO A 129 1.48 26.38 13.26
C PRO A 129 1.19 25.04 13.96
N TYR A 130 -0.04 24.83 14.42
CA TYR A 130 -0.39 23.79 15.40
C TYR A 130 -0.02 22.37 14.98
N TYR A 131 -0.48 21.93 13.81
CA TYR A 131 -0.16 20.59 13.33
C TYR A 131 1.20 20.55 12.63
N THR A 132 1.71 21.66 12.09
CA THR A 132 3.06 21.69 11.52
C THR A 132 4.13 21.41 12.58
N ILE A 133 4.05 22.04 13.76
CA ILE A 133 5.00 21.77 14.85
C ILE A 133 4.81 20.39 15.46
N LYS A 134 3.55 19.94 15.57
CA LYS A 134 3.23 18.61 16.09
C LYS A 134 3.80 17.51 15.18
N ASP A 135 3.63 17.64 13.86
CA ASP A 135 4.13 16.66 12.90
C ASP A 135 5.67 16.65 12.81
N VAL A 136 6.34 17.79 13.09
CA VAL A 136 7.81 17.84 13.18
C VAL A 136 8.33 17.11 14.42
N LEU A 137 7.56 17.07 15.51
CA LEU A 137 7.94 16.36 16.74
C LEU A 137 7.79 14.84 16.62
N GLY A 138 6.74 14.37 15.93
CA GLY A 138 6.36 12.96 15.78
C GLY A 138 5.13 12.56 16.58
#